data_AF-A0A0B8PD78-F1
#
_entry.id   AF-A0A0B8PD78-F1
#
_cell.length_a   1.000
_cell.length_b   1.000
_cell.length_c   1.000
_cell.angle_alpha   90.00
_cell.angle_beta   90.00
_cell.angle_gamma   90.00
#
_symmetry.space_group_name_H-M   'P 1'
#
loop_
_entity.id
_entity.type
_entity.pdbx_description
1 polymer ?
#
loop_
_entity_poly.entity_id
_entity_poly.type
_entity_poly.pdbx_seq_one_letter_code
_entity_poly.pdbx_strand_id
1 'polypeptide(L)'
;MTLDQIRTSETPHSEIMKTFKMRGNYKVSDVRTMMGAVQDGLGYALIDLFNLDRPISESGLMPLLTDHKLSTMDTGIYAIYPHRKQTLLVSEFIRFVQEHIGTPAFWENHIPDYHQLYR
;
A
#
# COMPACT_ATOMS: atom_id res chain seq x y z
N MET A 1 -7.64 15.27 -5.43
CA MET A 1 -8.16 13.89 -5.60
C MET A 1 -8.18 13.25 -4.23
N THR A 2 -9.26 12.57 -3.85
CA THR A 2 -9.37 11.87 -2.55
C THR A 2 -9.29 10.38 -2.81
N LEU A 3 -8.38 9.68 -2.13
CA LEU A 3 -8.28 8.22 -2.17
C LEU A 3 -9.26 7.63 -1.15
N ASP A 4 -10.56 7.65 -1.48
CA ASP A 4 -11.64 7.15 -0.62
C ASP A 4 -12.36 5.93 -1.18
N GLN A 5 -11.76 5.23 -2.14
CA GLN A 5 -12.33 4.01 -2.72
C GLN A 5 -11.40 2.83 -2.46
N ILE A 6 -11.97 1.73 -2.01
CA ILE A 6 -11.32 0.44 -1.89
C ILE A 6 -12.04 -0.56 -2.79
N ARG A 7 -11.29 -1.32 -3.58
CA ARG A 7 -11.85 -2.42 -4.36
C ARG A 7 -11.40 -3.74 -3.74
N THR A 8 -12.36 -4.45 -3.15
CA THR A 8 -12.12 -5.67 -2.38
C THR A 8 -13.17 -6.72 -2.69
N SER A 9 -12.94 -7.99 -2.34
CA SER A 9 -13.96 -9.03 -2.50
C SER A 9 -15.23 -8.70 -1.70
N GLU A 10 -16.40 -9.00 -2.24
CA GLU A 10 -17.69 -8.70 -1.59
C GLU A 10 -17.86 -9.46 -0.27
N THR A 11 -17.37 -10.70 -0.23
CA THR A 11 -17.33 -11.56 0.96
C THR A 11 -15.91 -12.11 1.14
N PRO A 12 -15.57 -12.66 2.32
CA PRO A 12 -14.32 -13.36 2.53
C PRO A 12 -14.07 -14.42 1.45
N HIS A 13 -12.85 -14.47 0.91
CA HIS A 13 -12.36 -15.41 -0.10
C HIS A 13 -13.14 -15.45 -1.42
N SER A 14 -13.98 -14.45 -1.71
CA SER A 14 -14.74 -14.36 -2.96
C SER A 14 -13.90 -13.78 -4.09
N GLU A 15 -14.11 -14.28 -5.31
CA GLU A 15 -13.54 -13.71 -6.54
C GLU A 15 -14.31 -12.47 -7.02
N ILE A 16 -15.50 -12.22 -6.47
CA ILE A 16 -16.35 -11.10 -6.88
C ILE A 16 -15.84 -9.83 -6.22
N MET A 17 -15.16 -9.00 -7.01
CA MET A 17 -14.62 -7.72 -6.55
C MET A 17 -15.67 -6.60 -6.61
N LYS A 18 -15.80 -5.84 -5.53
CA LYS A 18 -16.70 -4.70 -5.40
C LYS A 18 -15.95 -3.47 -4.92
N THR A 19 -16.33 -2.31 -5.46
CA THR A 19 -15.79 -1.02 -5.03
C THR A 19 -16.65 -0.45 -3.91
N PHE A 20 -16.02 -0.17 -2.78
CA PHE A 20 -16.63 0.49 -1.63
C PHE A 20 -16.05 1.88 -1.48
N LYS A 21 -16.93 2.85 -1.18
CA LYS A 21 -16.52 4.22 -0.88
C LYS A 21 -16.42 4.40 0.63
N MET A 22 -15.22 4.67 1.12
CA MET A 22 -14.94 4.98 2.52
C MET A 22 -15.53 6.34 2.89
N ARG A 23 -16.07 6.43 4.11
CA ARG A 23 -16.53 7.69 4.70
C ARG A 23 -15.73 7.96 5.96
N GLY A 24 -14.75 8.86 5.85
CA GLY A 24 -13.92 9.29 6.99
C GLY A 24 -14.38 10.64 7.55
N ASN A 25 -14.40 10.75 8.89
CA ASN A 25 -14.57 12.01 9.62
C ASN A 25 -13.24 12.76 9.79
N TYR A 26 -12.12 12.05 9.61
CA TYR A 26 -10.77 12.60 9.62
C TYR A 26 -10.16 12.45 8.23
N LYS A 27 -9.68 13.56 7.64
CA LYS A 27 -9.10 13.59 6.29
C LYS A 27 -7.87 14.48 6.30
N VAL A 28 -6.74 13.90 5.93
CA VAL A 28 -5.46 14.60 5.83
C VAL A 28 -4.76 14.19 4.54
N SER A 29 -3.86 15.04 4.04
CA SER A 29 -3.08 14.78 2.83
C SER A 29 -1.74 14.09 3.11
N ASP A 30 -1.36 13.93 4.37
CA ASP A 30 -0.09 13.37 4.81
C ASP A 30 -0.30 12.01 5.47
N VAL A 31 0.42 10.98 4.98
CA VAL A 31 0.27 9.61 5.47
C VAL A 31 0.80 9.46 6.90
N ARG A 32 1.85 10.18 7.29
CA ARG A 32 2.40 10.08 8.65
C ARG A 32 1.40 10.57 9.69
N THR A 33 0.74 11.69 9.39
CA THR A 33 -0.32 12.25 10.22
C THR A 33 -1.52 11.29 10.30
N MET A 34 -1.90 10.67 9.17
CA MET A 34 -2.96 9.65 9.16
C MET A 34 -2.60 8.42 9.99
N MET A 35 -1.36 7.92 9.87
CA MET A 35 -0.85 6.79 10.64
C MET A 35 -0.84 7.08 12.14
N GLY A 36 -0.35 8.27 12.55
CA GLY A 36 -0.37 8.70 13.94
C GLY A 36 -1.81 8.73 14.51
N ALA A 37 -2.76 9.26 13.76
CA ALA A 37 -4.16 9.28 14.18
C ALA A 37 -4.75 7.86 14.38
N VAL A 38 -4.39 6.89 13.52
CA VAL A 38 -4.81 5.49 13.68
C VAL A 38 -4.14 4.85 14.89
N GLN A 39 -2.85 5.11 15.12
CA GLN A 39 -2.10 4.64 16.29
C GLN A 39 -2.68 5.20 17.61
N ASP A 40 -3.16 6.44 17.59
CA ASP A 40 -3.83 7.09 18.72
C ASP A 40 -5.29 6.62 18.91
N GLY A 41 -5.77 5.70 18.07
CA GLY A 41 -7.08 5.04 18.20
C GLY A 41 -8.25 5.77 17.52
N LEU A 42 -7.98 6.70 16.59
CA LEU A 42 -9.05 7.45 15.90
C LEU A 42 -9.91 6.57 14.96
N GLY A 43 -9.41 5.41 14.54
CA GLY A 43 -10.13 4.48 13.67
C GLY A 43 -9.21 3.60 12.85
N TYR A 44 -9.54 3.43 11.56
CA TYR A 44 -8.77 2.67 10.58
C TYR A 44 -8.40 3.54 9.37
N ALA A 45 -7.39 3.12 8.62
CA ALA A 45 -6.99 3.76 7.37
C ALA A 45 -6.67 2.72 6.29
N LEU A 46 -6.78 3.14 5.04
CA LEU A 46 -6.23 2.43 3.90
C LEU A 46 -4.88 3.08 3.55
N ILE A 47 -3.82 2.28 3.57
CA ILE A 47 -2.44 2.72 3.28
C ILE A 47 -1.77 1.72 2.35
N ASP A 48 -0.90 2.21 1.47
CA ASP A 48 -0.02 1.35 0.70
C ASP A 48 1.14 0.85 1.58
N LEU A 49 1.58 -0.40 1.38
CA LEU A 49 2.63 -1.02 2.21
C LEU A 49 3.95 -0.25 2.21
N PHE A 50 4.31 0.42 1.11
CA PHE A 50 5.56 1.20 1.03
C PHE A 50 5.60 2.40 1.99
N ASN A 51 4.46 2.79 2.59
CA ASN A 51 4.42 3.80 3.64
C ASN A 51 4.79 3.26 5.02
N LEU A 52 4.92 1.94 5.19
CA LEU A 52 5.41 1.32 6.42
C LEU A 52 6.92 1.43 6.43
N ASP A 53 7.46 2.19 7.38
CA ASP A 53 8.89 2.36 7.62
C ASP A 53 9.46 1.30 8.57
N ARG A 54 8.60 0.52 9.23
CA ARG A 54 8.94 -0.54 10.18
C ARG A 54 7.86 -1.62 10.23
N PRO A 55 8.14 -2.80 10.82
CA PRO A 55 7.15 -3.84 11.04
C PRO A 55 5.90 -3.33 11.77
N ILE A 56 4.73 -3.80 11.35
CA ILE A 56 3.44 -3.37 11.93
C ILE A 56 3.30 -3.78 13.41
N SER A 57 3.98 -4.85 13.81
CA SER A 57 4.08 -5.33 15.20
C SER A 57 4.71 -4.32 16.15
N GLU A 58 5.58 -3.43 15.66
CA GLU A 58 6.21 -2.35 16.43
C GLU A 58 5.34 -1.09 16.50
N SER A 59 4.28 -1.03 15.70
CA SER A 59 3.48 0.17 15.50
C SER A 59 2.16 0.16 16.28
N GLY A 60 1.84 -0.93 17.00
CA GLY A 60 0.57 -1.09 17.70
C GLY A 60 -0.64 -1.20 16.76
N LEU A 61 -0.39 -1.53 15.48
CA LEU A 61 -1.40 -1.62 14.43
C LEU A 61 -1.66 -3.09 14.06
N MET A 62 -2.80 -3.34 13.44
CA MET A 62 -3.15 -4.66 12.91
C MET A 62 -3.74 -4.54 11.50
N PRO A 63 -3.46 -5.49 10.59
CA PRO A 63 -4.13 -5.54 9.30
C PRO A 63 -5.61 -5.91 9.50
N LEU A 64 -6.48 -5.39 8.63
CA LEU A 64 -7.92 -5.61 8.67
C LEU A 64 -8.38 -6.28 7.38
N LEU A 65 -9.50 -7.03 7.45
CA LEU A 65 -10.11 -7.69 6.29
C LEU A 65 -9.12 -8.62 5.56
N THR A 66 -8.27 -9.33 6.32
CA THR A 66 -7.19 -10.18 5.78
C THR A 66 -7.68 -11.40 5.01
N ASP A 67 -8.97 -11.71 5.11
CA ASP A 67 -9.69 -12.76 4.38
C ASP A 67 -10.39 -12.23 3.13
N HIS A 68 -10.28 -10.93 2.82
CA HIS A 68 -10.81 -10.34 1.59
C HIS A 68 -9.71 -10.06 0.58
N LYS A 69 -9.93 -10.42 -0.68
CA LYS A 69 -9.00 -10.07 -1.77
C LYS A 69 -8.94 -8.57 -1.98
N LEU A 70 -7.74 -8.01 -2.08
CA LEU A 70 -7.52 -6.61 -2.44
C LEU A 70 -7.17 -6.48 -3.91
N SER A 71 -7.76 -5.49 -4.60
CA SER A 71 -7.39 -5.18 -5.98
C SER A 71 -6.14 -4.30 -6.00
N THR A 72 -5.14 -4.72 -6.77
CA THR A 72 -3.91 -3.94 -7.05
C THR A 72 -3.91 -3.33 -8.47
N MET A 73 -5.05 -3.33 -9.17
CA MET A 73 -5.13 -3.02 -10.61
C MET A 73 -4.66 -1.61 -10.99
N ASP A 74 -4.54 -0.69 -10.04
CA ASP A 74 -4.12 0.70 -10.28
C ASP A 74 -3.07 1.22 -9.27
N THR A 75 -2.41 0.33 -8.52
CA THR A 75 -1.48 0.68 -7.42
C THR A 75 -0.01 0.46 -7.76
N GLY A 76 0.33 0.36 -9.05
CA GLY A 76 1.71 0.19 -9.50
C GLY A 76 2.57 1.43 -9.26
N ILE A 77 3.81 1.23 -8.80
CA ILE A 77 4.83 2.28 -8.74
C ILE A 77 5.57 2.29 -10.08
N TYR A 78 5.50 3.40 -10.81
CA TYR A 78 6.10 3.54 -12.13
C TYR A 78 7.20 4.59 -12.15
N ALA A 79 8.34 4.26 -12.74
CA ALA A 79 9.35 5.25 -13.13
C ALA A 79 8.90 5.91 -14.43
N ILE A 80 8.58 7.21 -14.39
CA ILE A 80 8.16 7.98 -15.57
C ILE A 80 9.32 8.89 -16.00
N TYR A 81 9.79 8.73 -17.23
CA TYR A 81 10.88 9.52 -17.81
C TYR A 81 10.68 9.68 -19.33
N PRO A 82 11.26 10.73 -19.95
CA PRO A 82 11.13 10.95 -21.39
C PRO A 82 11.69 9.78 -22.22
N HIS A 83 10.93 9.35 -23.23
CA HIS A 83 11.32 8.24 -24.12
C HIS A 83 12.62 8.48 -24.90
N ARG A 84 12.96 9.73 -25.21
CA ARG A 84 14.17 10.08 -25.97
C ARG A 84 15.22 10.63 -25.00
N LYS A 85 16.45 10.11 -25.10
CA LYS A 85 17.62 10.46 -24.26
C LYS A 85 17.63 9.89 -22.83
N GLN A 86 17.41 8.58 -22.67
CA GLN A 86 17.77 7.93 -21.40
C GLN A 86 19.29 8.00 -21.25
N THR A 87 19.77 8.82 -20.32
CA THR A 87 21.19 8.89 -19.98
C THR A 87 21.58 7.62 -19.22
N LEU A 88 22.86 7.25 -19.28
CA LEU A 88 23.39 6.13 -18.48
C LEU A 88 23.04 6.33 -16.99
N LEU A 89 23.12 7.56 -16.48
CA LEU A 89 22.77 7.89 -15.10
C LEU A 89 21.32 7.54 -14.75
N VAL A 90 20.35 7.81 -15.63
CA VAL A 90 18.94 7.48 -15.40
C VAL A 90 18.74 5.96 -15.39
N SER A 91 19.36 5.22 -16.32
CA SER A 91 19.31 3.75 -16.33
C SER A 91 19.89 3.14 -15.06
N GLU A 92 21.06 3.63 -14.65
CA GLU A 92 21.75 3.17 -13.45
C GLU A 92 20.95 3.49 -12.19
N PHE A 93 20.34 4.67 -12.11
CA PHE A 93 19.45 5.04 -11.01
C PHE A 93 18.22 4.14 -10.93
N ILE A 94 17.52 3.91 -12.05
CA ILE A 94 16.34 3.01 -12.08
C ILE A 94 16.73 1.61 -11.64
N ARG A 95 17.86 1.08 -12.15
CA ARG A 95 18.37 -0.24 -11.74
C ARG A 95 18.64 -0.28 -10.25
N PHE A 96 19.36 0.69 -9.71
CA PHE A 96 19.68 0.77 -8.29
C PHE A 96 18.41 0.84 -7.42
N VAL A 97 17.42 1.65 -7.80
CA VAL A 97 16.15 1.74 -7.08
C VAL A 97 15.38 0.42 -7.11
N GLN A 98 15.32 -0.26 -8.26
CA GLN A 98 14.69 -1.58 -8.36
C GLN A 98 15.40 -2.64 -7.52
N GLU A 99 16.74 -2.65 -7.54
CA GLU A 99 17.55 -3.55 -6.70
C GLU A 99 17.36 -3.27 -5.21
N HIS A 100 17.26 -2.00 -4.82
CA HIS A 100 17.00 -1.60 -3.44
C HIS A 100 15.60 -2.00 -2.97
N ILE A 101 14.57 -1.83 -3.81
CA ILE A 101 13.20 -2.23 -3.50
C ILE A 101 13.09 -3.75 -3.40
N GLY A 102 13.69 -4.49 -4.35
CA GLY A 102 13.66 -5.94 -4.43
C GLY A 102 12.37 -6.51 -5.03
N THR A 103 12.38 -7.83 -5.24
CA THR A 103 11.22 -8.62 -5.68
C THR A 103 11.19 -9.93 -4.88
N PRO A 104 10.28 -10.12 -3.90
CA PRO A 104 9.23 -9.19 -3.48
C PRO A 104 9.81 -7.91 -2.85
N ALA A 105 9.01 -6.86 -2.78
CA ALA A 105 9.49 -5.59 -2.26
C ALA A 105 9.76 -5.69 -0.76
N PHE A 106 10.84 -5.07 -0.27
CA PHE A 106 11.28 -5.27 1.12
C PHE A 106 10.23 -4.90 2.18
N TRP A 107 9.35 -3.94 1.87
CA TRP A 107 8.27 -3.50 2.77
C TRP A 107 7.18 -4.56 2.97
N GLU A 108 7.10 -5.59 2.12
CA GLU A 108 6.19 -6.72 2.36
C GLU A 108 6.58 -7.47 3.65
N ASN A 109 7.85 -7.45 4.03
CA ASN A 109 8.34 -8.03 5.29
C ASN A 109 7.87 -7.26 6.53
N HIS A 110 7.29 -6.06 6.38
CA HIS A 110 6.72 -5.33 7.51
C HIS A 110 5.37 -5.89 7.98
N ILE A 111 4.76 -6.79 7.19
CA ILE A 111 3.53 -7.49 7.54
C ILE A 111 3.83 -8.99 7.71
N PRO A 112 3.70 -9.54 8.94
CA PRO A 112 3.83 -10.98 9.16
C PRO A 112 2.88 -11.77 8.28
N ASP A 113 3.39 -12.84 7.66
CA ASP A 113 2.63 -13.75 6.80
C ASP A 113 1.88 -13.05 5.65
N TYR A 114 2.36 -11.90 5.17
CA TYR A 114 1.68 -11.06 4.18
C TYR A 114 1.12 -11.84 2.98
N HIS A 115 1.91 -12.76 2.42
CA HIS A 115 1.51 -13.56 1.27
C HIS A 115 0.37 -14.56 1.56
N GLN A 116 0.01 -14.79 2.83
CA GLN A 116 -1.13 -15.59 3.25
C GLN A 116 -2.40 -14.74 3.43
N LEU A 117 -2.25 -13.42 3.52
CA LEU A 117 -3.35 -12.47 3.65
C LEU A 117 -3.92 -12.10 2.26
N TYR A 118 -5.16 -11.62 2.26
CA TYR A 118 -5.87 -11.04 1.11
C TYR A 118 -6.01 -11.99 -0.10
N ARG A 119 -6.21 -13.28 0.19
CA ARG A 119 -6.38 -14.36 -0.80
C ARG A 119 -7.83 -14.69 -1.12
#